data_AF-A0A3M1SSA8-F1
#
_entry.id   AF-A0A3M1SSA8-F1
#
_cell.length_a   1.000
_cell.length_b   1.000
_cell.length_c   1.000
_cell.angle_alpha   90.00
_cell.angle_beta   90.00
_cell.angle_gamma   90.00
#
_symmetry.space_group_name_H-M   'P 1'
#
loop_
_entity.id
_entity.type
_entity.pdbx_description
1 polymer ?
#
loop_
_entity_poly.entity_id
_entity_poly.type
_entity_poly.pdbx_seq_one_letter_code
_entity_poly.pdbx_strand_id
1 'polypeptide(L)'
;MAEPVEGLADDASAGAGDGGRDAARASGAPYAGGGGPRWPRPRWVLAWGALWLGTFGVWQLLLVPAGFGHYGRSWGGGLFFGLATLLGLLLHRQELPSALRWPGRGPPLAVAAAAALTWGAARWVAVRWPVTPEALAPYRALRVGLVLLDGRYFLAKLPELCFQQALIYVLVRRLAGHGFRGLRLVGAFALVFGGVHLPILWNKGWAGAPFLGAALGASLVFPPLIARFRGGVAYSFCVHLLAYVLAGTLLRVRGL
;
A
#
# COMPACT_ATOMS: atom_id res chain seq x y z
N MET A 1 32.96 55.41 -29.21
CA MET A 1 32.11 56.01 -28.18
C MET A 1 31.16 54.94 -27.68
N ALA A 2 31.53 54.31 -26.57
CA ALA A 2 30.73 53.39 -25.80
C ALA A 2 30.97 53.77 -24.34
N GLU A 3 29.92 54.12 -23.61
CA GLU A 3 30.04 54.47 -22.20
C GLU A 3 30.20 53.20 -21.34
N PRO A 4 31.01 53.26 -20.27
CA PRO A 4 31.12 52.18 -19.31
C PRO A 4 29.99 52.28 -18.29
N VAL A 5 29.26 51.19 -18.09
CA VAL A 5 28.34 51.06 -16.96
C VAL A 5 29.16 50.68 -15.73
N GLU A 6 29.37 51.67 -14.87
CA GLU A 6 29.81 51.51 -13.49
C GLU A 6 28.75 50.84 -12.62
N GLY A 7 29.23 50.03 -11.67
CA GLY A 7 28.61 49.95 -10.35
C GLY A 7 27.52 48.90 -10.19
N LEU A 8 27.89 47.77 -9.58
CA LEU A 8 27.05 47.20 -8.53
C LEU A 8 27.99 46.58 -7.48
N ALA A 9 27.92 47.21 -6.32
CA ALA A 9 28.78 47.03 -5.17
C ALA A 9 28.51 45.70 -4.46
N ASP A 10 29.54 45.28 -3.75
CA ASP A 10 29.51 44.30 -2.67
C ASP A 10 28.43 44.62 -1.64
N ASP A 11 27.60 43.63 -1.32
CA ASP A 11 26.90 43.55 -0.04
C ASP A 11 26.99 42.10 0.48
N ALA A 12 28.18 41.76 0.93
CA ALA A 12 28.42 40.66 1.84
C ALA A 12 28.12 41.13 3.28
N SER A 13 26.91 40.88 3.78
CA SER A 13 26.63 40.96 5.21
C SER A 13 25.95 39.70 5.74
N ALA A 14 26.81 38.89 6.35
CA ALA A 14 26.59 37.99 7.48
C ALA A 14 25.15 37.88 8.03
N GLY A 15 24.43 36.86 7.57
CA GLY A 15 23.32 36.25 8.30
C GLY A 15 23.68 34.82 8.71
N ALA A 16 24.59 34.65 9.68
CA ALA A 16 24.89 33.36 10.30
C ALA A 16 23.72 32.94 11.23
N GLY A 17 22.55 32.71 10.63
CA GLY A 17 21.41 32.12 11.29
C GLY A 17 21.55 30.60 11.36
N ASP A 18 21.04 30.03 12.45
CA ASP A 18 20.94 28.62 12.86
C ASP A 18 20.26 27.65 11.84
N GLY A 19 20.21 27.99 10.55
CA GLY A 19 19.55 27.25 9.47
C GLY A 19 20.28 25.96 9.03
N GLY A 20 21.47 25.68 9.54
CA GLY A 20 22.27 24.52 9.16
C GLY A 20 21.74 23.18 9.69
N ARG A 21 20.99 23.19 10.80
CA ARG A 21 20.48 21.94 11.41
C ARG A 21 19.21 21.41 10.74
N ASP A 22 18.40 22.28 10.14
CA ASP A 22 17.17 21.88 9.47
C ASP A 22 17.38 21.47 8.01
N ALA A 23 18.39 22.03 7.32
CA ALA A 23 18.75 21.61 5.96
C ALA A 23 19.27 20.15 5.90
N ALA A 24 19.99 19.69 6.93
CA ALA A 24 20.45 18.30 7.03
C ALA A 24 19.31 17.31 7.34
N ARG A 25 18.22 17.76 7.98
CA ARG A 25 16.98 16.96 8.13
C ARG A 25 16.14 16.94 6.85
N ALA A 26 16.16 18.00 6.07
CA ALA A 26 15.37 18.13 4.85
C ALA A 26 16.00 17.45 3.62
N SER A 27 17.32 17.28 3.58
CA SER A 27 18.03 16.71 2.42
C SER A 27 17.79 15.21 2.20
N GLY A 28 17.13 14.51 3.13
CA GLY A 28 16.89 13.07 3.00
C GLY A 28 18.17 12.25 2.89
N ALA A 29 19.34 12.84 3.21
CA ALA A 29 20.61 12.14 3.23
C ALA A 29 20.53 11.03 4.28
N PRO A 30 20.52 9.75 3.87
CA PRO A 30 20.28 8.66 4.79
C PRO A 30 21.49 8.53 5.73
N TYR A 31 21.25 8.83 7.01
CA TYR A 31 22.06 8.46 8.19
C TYR A 31 23.37 7.73 7.84
N ALA A 32 24.45 8.49 7.60
CA ALA A 32 25.80 7.97 7.41
C ALA A 32 26.47 7.58 8.74
N GLY A 33 25.69 7.24 9.77
CA GLY A 33 26.21 6.71 11.03
C GLY A 33 26.45 5.21 10.85
N GLY A 34 27.69 4.75 11.03
CA GLY A 34 28.13 3.35 10.84
C GLY A 34 27.47 2.28 11.73
N GLY A 35 26.31 2.54 12.32
CA GLY A 35 25.50 1.53 12.98
C GLY A 35 24.73 0.69 11.94
N GLY A 36 24.79 -0.63 12.07
CA GLY A 36 23.97 -1.55 11.27
C GLY A 36 22.45 -1.29 11.42
N PRO A 37 21.61 -2.00 10.65
CA PRO A 37 20.16 -1.85 10.70
C PRO A 37 19.65 -2.08 12.13
N ARG A 38 18.75 -1.22 12.60
CA ARG A 38 18.13 -1.31 13.93
C ARG A 38 16.63 -1.48 13.79
N TRP A 39 16.01 -2.36 14.55
CA TRP A 39 14.55 -2.46 14.52
C TRP A 39 13.89 -1.14 14.97
N PRO A 40 12.77 -0.72 14.35
CA PRO A 40 11.93 0.32 14.91
C PRO A 40 11.53 -0.03 16.34
N ARG A 41 11.26 0.99 17.16
CA ARG A 41 10.81 0.79 18.55
C ARG A 41 9.63 -0.20 18.59
N PRO A 42 9.63 -1.24 19.44
CA PRO A 42 8.59 -2.26 19.45
C PRO A 42 7.17 -1.69 19.56
N ARG A 43 6.98 -0.67 20.40
CA ARG A 43 5.71 0.06 20.53
C ARG A 43 5.15 0.60 19.21
N TRP A 44 6.02 0.99 18.28
CA TRP A 44 5.62 1.49 16.97
C TRP A 44 5.13 0.35 16.08
N VAL A 45 5.84 -0.78 16.06
CA VAL A 45 5.45 -1.97 15.29
C VAL A 45 4.12 -2.53 15.82
N LEU A 46 3.96 -2.57 17.14
CA LEU A 46 2.71 -2.96 17.79
C LEU A 46 1.56 -2.02 17.46
N ALA A 47 1.77 -0.69 17.50
CA ALA A 47 0.73 0.27 17.12
C ALA A 47 0.33 0.15 15.64
N TRP A 48 1.32 -0.03 14.74
CA TRP A 48 1.06 -0.27 13.32
C TRP A 48 0.26 -1.56 13.11
N GLY A 49 0.66 -2.65 13.77
CA GLY A 49 -0.03 -3.93 13.69
C GLY A 49 -1.44 -3.89 14.30
N ALA A 50 -1.62 -3.17 15.42
CA ALA A 50 -2.92 -2.97 16.05
C ALA A 50 -3.87 -2.18 15.15
N LEU A 51 -3.39 -1.15 14.43
CA LEU A 51 -4.20 -0.43 13.45
C LEU A 51 -4.64 -1.35 12.31
N TRP A 52 -3.73 -2.18 11.79
CA TRP A 52 -4.04 -3.15 10.74
C TRP A 52 -5.09 -4.17 11.21
N LEU A 53 -4.76 -4.90 12.29
CA LEU A 53 -5.60 -5.97 12.83
C LEU A 53 -6.92 -5.45 13.40
N GLY A 54 -6.90 -4.29 14.05
CA GLY A 54 -8.11 -3.65 14.57
C GLY A 54 -9.07 -3.24 13.46
N THR A 55 -8.56 -2.64 12.38
CA THR A 55 -9.39 -2.26 11.22
C THR A 55 -10.01 -3.49 10.57
N PHE A 56 -9.22 -4.54 10.30
CA PHE A 56 -9.74 -5.78 9.73
C PHE A 56 -10.63 -6.57 10.71
N GLY A 57 -10.37 -6.49 12.01
CA GLY A 57 -11.19 -7.10 13.05
C GLY A 57 -12.59 -6.47 13.09
N VAL A 58 -12.66 -5.13 13.13
CA VAL A 58 -13.93 -4.40 13.03
C VAL A 58 -14.67 -4.76 11.75
N TRP A 59 -13.96 -4.79 10.62
CA TRP A 59 -14.54 -5.19 9.34
C TRP A 59 -15.15 -6.60 9.38
N GLN A 60 -14.37 -7.60 9.81
CA GLN A 60 -14.78 -8.99 9.74
C GLN A 60 -15.79 -9.41 10.81
N LEU A 61 -15.69 -8.84 12.01
CA LEU A 61 -16.49 -9.24 13.17
C LEU A 61 -17.77 -8.41 13.32
N LEU A 62 -17.77 -7.16 12.86
CA LEU A 62 -18.91 -6.25 13.04
C LEU A 62 -19.60 -5.94 11.71
N LEU A 63 -18.84 -5.43 10.73
CA LEU A 63 -19.41 -4.89 9.50
C LEU A 63 -19.90 -5.99 8.54
N VAL A 64 -19.07 -7.01 8.29
CA VAL A 64 -19.43 -8.13 7.40
C VAL A 64 -20.68 -8.89 7.89
N PRO A 65 -20.80 -9.28 9.18
CA PRO A 65 -22.03 -9.90 9.70
C PRO A 65 -23.26 -8.98 9.62
N ALA A 66 -23.07 -7.68 9.78
CA ALA A 66 -24.13 -6.68 9.57
C ALA A 66 -24.46 -6.44 8.08
N GLY A 67 -23.90 -7.22 7.15
CA GLY A 67 -24.18 -7.10 5.72
C GLY A 67 -23.44 -5.97 5.00
N PHE A 68 -22.55 -5.25 5.68
CA PHE A 68 -21.58 -4.36 5.05
C PHE A 68 -20.40 -5.19 4.54
N GLY A 69 -20.65 -6.07 3.59
CA GLY A 69 -19.62 -6.85 2.90
C GLY A 69 -19.48 -6.41 1.45
N HIS A 70 -18.56 -7.04 0.72
CA HIS A 70 -18.32 -6.70 -0.70
C HIS A 70 -19.55 -6.93 -1.60
N TYR A 71 -20.48 -7.81 -1.21
CA TYR A 71 -21.70 -8.12 -1.96
C TYR A 71 -22.99 -7.54 -1.36
N GLY A 72 -22.91 -6.98 -0.16
CA GLY A 72 -24.05 -6.36 0.51
C GLY A 72 -24.00 -4.84 0.35
N ARG A 73 -24.00 -4.13 1.49
CA ARG A 73 -23.81 -2.68 1.57
C ARG A 73 -22.34 -2.29 1.32
N SER A 74 -21.88 -2.56 0.11
CA SER A 74 -20.47 -2.44 -0.29
C SER A 74 -19.93 -1.01 -0.17
N TRP A 75 -20.80 0.00 -0.36
CA TRP A 75 -20.49 1.41 -0.13
C TRP A 75 -20.05 1.69 1.32
N GLY A 76 -20.65 1.01 2.31
CA GLY A 76 -20.30 1.22 3.71
C GLY A 76 -18.92 0.67 4.05
N GLY A 77 -18.52 -0.44 3.41
CA GLY A 77 -17.14 -0.92 3.48
C GLY A 77 -16.15 0.03 2.82
N GLY A 78 -16.52 0.56 1.65
CA GLY A 78 -15.72 1.58 0.97
C GLY A 78 -15.50 2.82 1.85
N LEU A 79 -16.56 3.33 2.48
CA LEU A 79 -16.48 4.47 3.41
C LEU A 79 -15.61 4.13 4.63
N PHE A 80 -15.82 2.98 5.25
CA PHE A 80 -15.05 2.52 6.40
C PHE A 80 -13.55 2.47 6.10
N PHE A 81 -13.15 1.81 5.01
CA PHE A 81 -11.73 1.74 4.64
C PHE A 81 -11.18 3.08 4.14
N GLY A 82 -12.01 3.93 3.54
CA GLY A 82 -11.63 5.31 3.22
C GLY A 82 -11.27 6.10 4.49
N LEU A 83 -12.12 6.05 5.51
CA LEU A 83 -11.86 6.69 6.81
C LEU A 83 -10.65 6.07 7.52
N ALA A 84 -10.50 4.74 7.49
CA ALA A 84 -9.34 4.06 8.05
C ALA A 84 -8.04 4.46 7.33
N THR A 85 -8.08 4.67 6.01
CA THR A 85 -6.94 5.21 5.24
C THR A 85 -6.57 6.59 5.74
N LEU A 86 -7.53 7.50 5.88
CA LEU A 86 -7.28 8.86 6.38
C LEU A 86 -6.69 8.83 7.79
N LEU A 87 -7.22 7.99 8.68
CA LEU A 87 -6.70 7.81 10.03
C LEU A 87 -5.26 7.30 10.01
N GLY A 88 -4.96 6.27 9.21
CA GLY A 88 -3.60 5.74 9.06
C GLY A 88 -2.61 6.78 8.54
N LEU A 89 -3.01 7.59 7.55
CA LEU A 89 -2.21 8.68 7.04
C LEU A 89 -1.98 9.76 8.11
N LEU A 90 -3.00 10.12 8.89
CA LEU A 90 -2.90 11.10 9.97
C LEU A 90 -1.94 10.63 11.08
N LEU A 91 -2.09 9.39 11.55
CA LEU A 91 -1.25 8.78 12.59
C LEU A 91 0.21 8.64 12.17
N HIS A 92 0.46 8.55 10.86
CA HIS A 92 1.80 8.38 10.29
C HIS A 92 2.24 9.56 9.43
N ARG A 93 1.67 10.75 9.64
CA ARG A 93 1.96 11.96 8.84
C ARG A 93 3.44 12.32 8.75
N GLN A 94 4.25 11.95 9.74
CA GLN A 94 5.70 12.17 9.76
C GLN A 94 6.45 11.33 8.71
N GLU A 95 5.88 10.22 8.26
CA GLU A 95 6.47 9.32 7.25
C GLU A 95 6.02 9.67 5.81
N LEU A 96 5.02 10.56 5.67
CA LEU A 96 4.47 11.01 4.40
C LEU A 96 5.22 12.13 3.63
N PRO A 97 6.09 12.99 4.22
CA PRO A 97 6.56 14.20 3.55
C PRO A 97 7.29 13.94 2.23
N SER A 98 7.94 12.79 2.05
CA SER A 98 8.59 12.41 0.79
C SER A 98 7.67 11.69 -0.20
N ALA A 99 6.57 11.09 0.26
CA ALA A 99 5.65 10.31 -0.58
C ALA A 99 4.66 11.16 -1.34
N LEU A 100 4.21 12.26 -0.72
CA LEU A 100 3.18 13.13 -1.27
C LEU A 100 3.77 14.27 -2.10
N ARG A 101 5.07 14.53 -1.95
CA ARG A 101 5.83 15.46 -2.78
C ARG A 101 6.19 14.80 -4.11
N TRP A 102 5.19 14.65 -4.96
CA TRP A 102 5.40 14.32 -6.36
C TRP A 102 5.50 15.60 -7.19
N PRO A 103 6.61 15.81 -7.91
CA PRO A 103 6.63 16.82 -8.96
C PRO A 103 5.60 16.48 -10.04
N GLY A 104 4.52 17.25 -10.11
CA GLY A 104 3.52 17.23 -11.18
C GLY A 104 2.29 16.34 -10.96
N ARG A 105 1.37 16.38 -11.94
CA ARG A 105 0.07 15.66 -11.94
C ARG A 105 0.14 14.19 -12.42
N GLY A 106 1.31 13.71 -12.85
CA GLY A 106 1.47 12.38 -13.47
C GLY A 106 1.06 11.17 -12.61
N PRO A 107 1.36 11.11 -11.29
CA PRO A 107 1.14 9.90 -10.50
C PRO A 107 -0.33 9.58 -10.18
N PRO A 108 -1.18 10.56 -9.80
CA PRO A 108 -2.61 10.31 -9.67
C PRO A 108 -3.23 9.80 -10.97
N LEU A 109 -2.81 10.37 -12.11
CA LEU A 109 -3.28 9.90 -13.44
C LEU A 109 -2.79 8.49 -13.75
N ALA A 110 -1.54 8.16 -13.42
CA ALA A 110 -1.00 6.81 -13.63
C ALA A 110 -1.73 5.76 -12.76
N VAL A 111 -2.03 6.08 -11.49
CA VAL A 111 -2.81 5.20 -10.61
C VAL A 111 -4.25 5.07 -11.13
N ALA A 112 -4.88 6.16 -11.54
CA ALA A 112 -6.22 6.13 -12.12
C ALA A 112 -6.27 5.32 -13.42
N ALA A 113 -5.29 5.51 -14.31
CA ALA A 113 -5.15 4.75 -15.55
C ALA A 113 -4.93 3.26 -15.27
N ALA A 114 -4.06 2.91 -14.31
CA ALA A 114 -3.84 1.52 -13.92
C ALA A 114 -5.08 0.88 -13.30
N ALA A 115 -5.82 1.61 -12.47
CA ALA A 115 -7.09 1.15 -11.92
C ALA A 115 -8.12 0.91 -13.04
N ALA A 116 -8.23 1.84 -14.00
CA ALA A 116 -9.12 1.72 -15.15
C ALA A 116 -8.74 0.54 -16.06
N LEU A 117 -7.45 0.36 -16.37
CA LEU A 117 -6.95 -0.76 -17.16
C LEU A 117 -7.18 -2.10 -16.45
N THR A 118 -6.91 -2.17 -15.15
CA THR A 118 -7.17 -3.36 -14.34
C THR A 118 -8.65 -3.70 -14.34
N TRP A 119 -9.51 -2.70 -14.18
CA TRP A 119 -10.96 -2.89 -14.23
C TRP A 119 -11.44 -3.35 -15.61
N GLY A 120 -10.93 -2.75 -16.68
CA GLY A 120 -11.21 -3.17 -18.06
C GLY A 120 -10.77 -4.62 -18.32
N ALA A 121 -9.57 -5.00 -17.88
CA ALA A 121 -9.07 -6.37 -17.97
C ALA A 121 -9.93 -7.35 -17.16
N ALA A 122 -10.29 -7.01 -15.92
CA ALA A 122 -11.19 -7.81 -15.08
C ALA A 122 -12.55 -8.03 -15.76
N ARG A 123 -13.13 -6.98 -16.35
CA ARG A 123 -14.39 -7.05 -17.11
C ARG A 123 -14.27 -7.93 -18.33
N TRP A 124 -13.19 -7.79 -19.10
CA TRP A 124 -12.94 -8.61 -20.28
C TRP A 124 -12.81 -10.10 -19.91
N VAL A 125 -12.01 -10.45 -18.89
CA VAL A 125 -11.88 -11.82 -18.36
C VAL A 125 -13.24 -12.35 -17.92
N ALA A 126 -14.02 -11.52 -17.20
CA ALA A 126 -15.31 -11.92 -16.68
C ALA A 126 -16.33 -12.28 -17.76
N VAL A 127 -16.28 -11.60 -18.91
CA VAL A 127 -17.11 -11.88 -20.10
C VAL A 127 -16.57 -13.07 -20.88
N ARG A 128 -15.25 -13.18 -21.06
CA ARG A 128 -14.63 -14.21 -21.90
C ARG A 128 -14.68 -15.61 -21.28
N TRP A 129 -14.58 -15.70 -19.96
CA TRP A 129 -14.59 -16.95 -19.19
C TRP A 129 -15.59 -16.86 -18.04
N PRO A 130 -16.90 -16.92 -18.31
CA PRO A 130 -17.92 -16.91 -17.26
C PRO A 130 -17.73 -18.10 -16.31
N VAL A 131 -18.00 -17.90 -15.01
CA VAL A 131 -17.93 -18.99 -14.02
C VAL A 131 -19.34 -19.53 -13.80
N THR A 132 -19.48 -20.86 -13.79
CA THR A 132 -20.75 -21.52 -13.47
C THR A 132 -21.13 -21.30 -12.00
N PRO A 133 -22.43 -21.31 -11.66
CA PRO A 133 -22.88 -21.21 -10.26
C PRO A 133 -22.21 -22.23 -9.33
N GLU A 134 -21.97 -23.45 -9.82
CA GLU A 134 -21.37 -24.56 -9.09
C GLU A 134 -19.90 -24.25 -8.76
N ALA A 135 -19.12 -23.78 -9.74
CA ALA A 135 -17.74 -23.38 -9.52
C ALA A 135 -17.63 -22.16 -8.60
N LEU A 136 -18.67 -21.33 -8.49
CA LEU A 136 -18.72 -20.18 -7.56
C LEU A 136 -19.12 -20.53 -6.12
N ALA A 137 -19.84 -21.64 -5.91
CA ALA A 137 -20.33 -22.04 -4.60
C ALA A 137 -19.25 -22.08 -3.50
N PRO A 138 -18.07 -22.71 -3.70
CA PRO A 138 -17.04 -22.74 -2.66
C PRO A 138 -16.47 -21.36 -2.34
N TYR A 139 -16.34 -20.47 -3.34
CA TYR A 139 -15.83 -19.11 -3.13
C TYR A 139 -16.82 -18.22 -2.38
N ARG A 140 -18.12 -18.40 -2.65
CA ARG A 140 -19.18 -17.73 -1.90
C ARG A 140 -19.21 -18.20 -0.44
N ALA A 141 -19.09 -19.51 -0.21
CA ALA A 141 -19.02 -20.07 1.14
C ALA A 141 -17.82 -19.52 1.93
N LEU A 142 -16.67 -19.41 1.28
CA LEU A 142 -15.44 -18.84 1.86
C LEU A 142 -15.43 -17.30 1.92
N ARG A 143 -16.48 -16.64 1.40
CA ARG A 143 -16.62 -15.18 1.26
C ARG A 143 -15.42 -14.54 0.54
N VAL A 144 -14.87 -15.23 -0.46
CA VAL A 144 -13.74 -14.76 -1.27
C VAL A 144 -14.27 -13.99 -2.46
N GLY A 145 -14.65 -12.73 -2.24
CA GLY A 145 -15.29 -11.97 -3.31
C GLY A 145 -14.36 -11.59 -4.48
N LEU A 146 -13.06 -11.66 -4.24
CA LEU A 146 -12.02 -11.34 -5.20
C LEU A 146 -12.12 -12.10 -6.52
N VAL A 147 -12.60 -13.32 -6.42
CA VAL A 147 -12.64 -14.29 -7.49
C VAL A 147 -13.66 -13.93 -8.58
N LEU A 148 -14.70 -13.17 -8.22
CA LEU A 148 -15.79 -12.92 -9.15
C LEU A 148 -15.47 -11.86 -10.20
N LEU A 149 -14.39 -11.08 -10.02
CA LEU A 149 -14.01 -9.97 -10.92
C LEU A 149 -15.20 -9.04 -11.24
N ASP A 150 -16.12 -8.85 -10.29
CA ASP A 150 -17.28 -8.00 -10.49
C ASP A 150 -16.97 -6.54 -10.17
N GLY A 151 -17.66 -5.61 -10.85
CA GLY A 151 -17.41 -4.18 -10.71
C GLY A 151 -17.77 -3.60 -9.34
N ARG A 152 -18.81 -4.12 -8.67
CA ARG A 152 -19.20 -3.66 -7.33
C ARG A 152 -18.16 -4.05 -6.31
N TYR A 153 -17.66 -5.29 -6.39
CA TYR A 153 -16.54 -5.74 -5.57
C TYR A 153 -15.31 -4.87 -5.83
N PHE A 154 -14.95 -4.63 -7.09
CA PHE A 154 -13.77 -3.83 -7.42
C PHE A 154 -13.83 -2.43 -6.82
N LEU A 155 -14.97 -1.74 -6.97
CA LEU A 155 -15.20 -0.42 -6.39
C LEU A 155 -15.11 -0.42 -4.87
N ALA A 156 -15.71 -1.41 -4.21
CA ALA A 156 -15.65 -1.52 -2.74
C ALA A 156 -14.26 -1.93 -2.23
N LYS A 157 -13.47 -2.61 -3.06
CA LYS A 157 -12.12 -3.07 -2.72
C LYS A 157 -11.09 -1.95 -2.83
N LEU A 158 -11.25 -1.00 -3.76
CA LEU A 158 -10.30 0.09 -3.96
C LEU A 158 -9.97 0.86 -2.67
N PRO A 159 -10.93 1.32 -1.85
CA PRO A 159 -10.62 1.97 -0.58
C PRO A 159 -9.87 1.07 0.41
N GLU A 160 -10.18 -0.23 0.45
CA GLU A 160 -9.45 -1.20 1.26
C GLU A 160 -7.99 -1.32 0.80
N LEU A 161 -7.74 -1.35 -0.52
CA LEU A 161 -6.37 -1.39 -1.04
C LEU A 161 -5.62 -0.09 -0.78
N CYS A 162 -6.30 1.06 -0.81
CA CYS A 162 -5.70 2.33 -0.41
C CYS A 162 -5.26 2.29 1.06
N PHE A 163 -6.09 1.75 1.95
CA PHE A 163 -5.75 1.56 3.36
C PHE A 163 -4.52 0.66 3.52
N GLN A 164 -4.56 -0.53 2.92
CA GLN A 164 -3.44 -1.47 2.97
C GLN A 164 -2.15 -0.85 2.42
N GLN A 165 -2.23 -0.19 1.26
CA GLN A 165 -1.09 0.42 0.59
C GLN A 165 -0.48 1.58 1.40
N ALA A 166 -1.30 2.37 2.09
CA ALA A 166 -0.83 3.42 2.99
C ALA A 166 -0.01 2.83 4.15
N LEU A 167 -0.50 1.78 4.79
CA LEU A 167 0.22 1.13 5.89
C LEU A 167 1.47 0.39 5.42
N ILE A 168 1.43 -0.27 4.25
CA ILE A 168 2.58 -0.90 3.60
C ILE A 168 3.67 0.15 3.34
N TYR A 169 3.30 1.29 2.74
CA TYR A 169 4.24 2.38 2.49
C TYR A 169 4.93 2.84 3.77
N VAL A 170 4.15 3.13 4.80
CA VAL A 170 4.64 3.57 6.11
C VAL A 170 5.61 2.55 6.70
N LEU A 171 5.28 1.25 6.65
CA LEU A 171 6.15 0.19 7.15
C LEU A 171 7.48 0.13 6.39
N VAL A 172 7.44 0.15 5.05
CA VAL A 172 8.65 0.12 4.23
C VAL A 172 9.54 1.33 4.51
N ARG A 173 8.97 2.54 4.59
CA ARG A 173 9.74 3.76 4.87
C ARG A 173 10.33 3.74 6.27
N ARG A 174 9.56 3.31 7.27
CA ARG A 174 10.05 3.21 8.65
C ARG A 174 11.24 2.25 8.73
N LEU A 175 11.12 1.06 8.13
CA LEU A 175 12.22 0.07 8.12
C LEU A 175 13.43 0.61 7.36
N ALA A 176 13.24 1.19 6.17
CA ALA A 176 14.33 1.77 5.38
C ALA A 176 15.03 2.92 6.14
N GLY A 177 14.26 3.76 6.84
CA GLY A 177 14.78 4.84 7.69
C GLY A 177 15.60 4.35 8.88
N HIS A 178 15.46 3.08 9.28
CA HIS A 178 16.31 2.43 10.28
C HIS A 178 17.45 1.58 9.68
N GLY A 179 17.80 1.83 8.42
CA GLY A 179 18.95 1.21 7.77
C GLY A 179 18.69 -0.15 7.13
N PHE A 180 17.46 -0.68 7.15
CA PHE A 180 17.14 -1.89 6.39
C PHE A 180 17.20 -1.63 4.89
N ARG A 181 17.95 -2.45 4.14
CA ARG A 181 18.12 -2.37 2.69
C ARG A 181 18.14 -3.76 2.06
N GLY A 182 17.88 -3.84 0.75
CA GLY A 182 17.97 -5.09 -0.02
C GLY A 182 17.15 -6.24 0.59
N LEU A 183 17.75 -7.42 0.70
CA LEU A 183 17.10 -8.61 1.27
C LEU A 183 16.74 -8.46 2.75
N ARG A 184 17.49 -7.65 3.52
CA ARG A 184 17.15 -7.39 4.94
C ARG A 184 15.85 -6.60 5.06
N LEU A 185 15.60 -5.65 4.15
CA LEU A 185 14.33 -4.92 4.09
C LEU A 185 13.17 -5.85 3.72
N VAL A 186 13.38 -6.71 2.72
CA VAL A 186 12.39 -7.73 2.32
C VAL A 186 12.07 -8.67 3.48
N GLY A 187 13.07 -9.23 4.15
CA GLY A 187 12.87 -10.14 5.28
C GLY A 187 12.20 -9.47 6.49
N ALA A 188 12.62 -8.25 6.84
CA ALA A 188 12.01 -7.51 7.95
C ALA A 188 10.55 -7.13 7.65
N PHE A 189 10.28 -6.72 6.41
CA PHE A 189 8.91 -6.46 5.97
C PHE A 189 8.08 -7.75 5.98
N ALA A 190 8.59 -8.85 5.43
CA ALA A 190 7.90 -10.15 5.41
C ALA A 190 7.55 -10.65 6.80
N LEU A 191 8.44 -10.46 7.79
CA LEU A 191 8.18 -10.85 9.18
C LEU A 191 6.99 -10.08 9.76
N VAL A 192 6.98 -8.75 9.63
CA VAL A 192 5.91 -7.91 10.20
C VAL A 192 4.62 -8.06 9.41
N PHE A 193 4.70 -7.96 8.08
CA PHE A 193 3.56 -8.01 7.17
C PHE A 193 2.93 -9.40 7.13
N GLY A 194 3.74 -10.46 7.02
CA GLY A 194 3.25 -11.84 7.12
C GLY A 194 2.64 -12.13 8.49
N GLY A 195 3.25 -11.61 9.56
CA GLY A 195 2.74 -11.75 10.93
C GLY A 195 1.32 -11.22 11.11
N VAL A 196 1.02 -10.00 10.61
CA VAL A 196 -0.35 -9.45 10.67
C VAL A 196 -1.36 -10.18 9.76
N HIS A 197 -0.90 -11.05 8.86
CA HIS A 197 -1.77 -11.90 8.05
C HIS A 197 -2.02 -13.28 8.65
N LEU A 198 -1.21 -13.75 9.62
CA LEU A 198 -1.42 -15.06 10.27
C LEU A 198 -2.85 -15.30 10.79
N PRO A 199 -3.57 -14.31 11.36
CA PRO A 199 -4.95 -14.51 11.79
C PRO A 199 -5.91 -14.97 10.69
N ILE A 200 -5.55 -14.83 9.41
CA ILE A 200 -6.34 -15.36 8.30
C ILE A 200 -6.43 -16.89 8.34
N LEU A 201 -5.39 -17.58 8.84
CA LEU A 201 -5.38 -19.04 8.97
C LEU A 201 -6.31 -19.49 10.09
N TRP A 202 -6.43 -18.71 11.17
CA TRP A 202 -7.44 -18.97 12.19
C TRP A 202 -8.84 -18.82 11.63
N ASN A 203 -9.09 -17.71 10.91
CA ASN A 203 -10.44 -17.39 10.42
C ASN A 203 -10.90 -18.27 9.25
N LYS A 204 -9.98 -18.70 8.37
CA LYS A 204 -10.29 -19.43 7.13
C LYS A 204 -9.69 -20.85 7.09
N GLY A 205 -9.03 -21.31 8.14
CA GLY A 205 -8.28 -22.57 8.12
C GLY A 205 -7.23 -22.59 6.99
N TRP A 206 -7.02 -23.77 6.41
CA TRP A 206 -6.11 -23.96 5.28
C TRP A 206 -6.55 -23.25 4.00
N ALA A 207 -7.84 -22.92 3.85
CA ALA A 207 -8.30 -22.06 2.75
C ALA A 207 -7.75 -20.61 2.87
N GLY A 208 -7.21 -20.23 4.03
CA GLY A 208 -6.47 -18.99 4.25
C GLY A 208 -5.04 -19.00 3.70
N ALA A 209 -4.45 -20.17 3.43
CA ALA A 209 -3.04 -20.29 3.05
C ALA A 209 -2.68 -19.55 1.76
N PRO A 210 -3.50 -19.55 0.68
CA PRO A 210 -3.20 -18.77 -0.53
C PRO A 210 -3.10 -17.26 -0.25
N PHE A 211 -3.88 -16.73 0.69
CA PHE A 211 -3.83 -15.31 1.05
C PHE A 211 -2.56 -14.96 1.82
N LEU A 212 -2.15 -15.81 2.76
CA LEU A 212 -0.86 -15.66 3.44
C LEU A 212 0.29 -15.79 2.46
N GLY A 213 0.24 -16.76 1.54
CA GLY A 213 1.21 -16.92 0.46
C GLY A 213 1.29 -15.68 -0.43
N ALA A 214 0.16 -15.07 -0.79
CA ALA A 214 0.13 -13.82 -1.54
C ALA A 214 0.74 -12.66 -0.75
N ALA A 215 0.48 -12.55 0.56
CA ALA A 215 1.08 -11.53 1.41
C ALA A 215 2.62 -11.68 1.53
N LEU A 216 3.10 -12.92 1.66
CA LEU A 216 4.54 -13.23 1.65
C LEU A 216 5.16 -12.96 0.27
N GLY A 217 4.49 -13.32 -0.83
CA GLY A 217 4.92 -12.99 -2.18
C GLY A 217 5.00 -11.48 -2.42
N ALA A 218 4.01 -10.72 -1.95
CA ALA A 218 4.01 -9.26 -1.99
C ALA A 218 5.22 -8.65 -1.24
N SER A 219 5.72 -9.34 -0.21
CA SER A 219 6.91 -8.91 0.53
C SER A 219 8.19 -8.95 -0.30
N LEU A 220 8.24 -9.75 -1.37
CA LEU A 220 9.35 -9.76 -2.32
C LEU A 220 9.31 -8.57 -3.28
N VAL A 221 8.11 -8.03 -3.54
CA VAL A 221 7.88 -7.05 -4.61
C VAL A 221 7.71 -5.63 -4.06
N PHE A 222 6.87 -5.43 -3.04
CA PHE A 222 6.50 -4.10 -2.58
C PHE A 222 7.65 -3.33 -1.95
N PRO A 223 8.45 -3.89 -1.02
CA PRO A 223 9.52 -3.12 -0.38
C PRO A 223 10.59 -2.64 -1.38
N PRO A 224 11.10 -3.46 -2.31
CA PRO A 224 12.03 -2.99 -3.34
C PRO A 224 11.45 -1.90 -4.23
N LEU A 225 10.19 -2.05 -4.68
CA LEU A 225 9.52 -1.05 -5.50
C LEU A 225 9.45 0.29 -4.77
N ILE A 226 8.89 0.28 -3.56
CA ILE A 226 8.66 1.48 -2.74
C ILE A 226 9.97 2.15 -2.31
N ALA A 227 11.00 1.37 -1.98
CA ALA A 227 12.25 1.93 -1.48
C ALA A 227 13.17 2.49 -2.57
N ARG A 228 13.13 1.94 -3.80
CA ARG A 228 14.10 2.27 -4.86
C ARG A 228 13.54 3.16 -5.95
N PHE A 229 12.27 3.01 -6.31
CA PHE A 229 11.72 3.71 -7.46
C PHE A 229 10.96 4.95 -7.01
N ARG A 230 11.21 6.04 -7.72
CA ARG A 230 10.38 7.23 -7.62
C ARG A 230 8.98 6.85 -8.05
N GLY A 231 8.08 6.80 -7.07
CA GLY A 231 6.73 6.34 -7.29
C GLY A 231 6.44 4.86 -7.10
N GLY A 232 7.33 4.16 -6.42
CA GLY A 232 7.13 2.76 -6.06
C GLY A 232 5.80 2.44 -5.36
N VAL A 233 5.17 3.40 -4.68
CA VAL A 233 3.83 3.23 -4.10
C VAL A 233 2.77 3.02 -5.18
N ALA A 234 2.79 3.83 -6.25
CA ALA A 234 1.88 3.66 -7.37
C ALA A 234 2.15 2.32 -8.08
N TYR A 235 3.42 1.99 -8.35
CA TYR A 235 3.77 0.73 -8.98
C TYR A 235 3.34 -0.50 -8.16
N SER A 236 3.58 -0.49 -6.84
CA SER A 236 3.14 -1.57 -5.96
C SER A 236 1.62 -1.67 -5.87
N PHE A 237 0.90 -0.54 -5.88
CA PHE A 237 -0.57 -0.54 -5.97
C PHE A 237 -1.06 -1.18 -7.27
N CYS A 238 -0.45 -0.85 -8.41
CA CYS A 238 -0.77 -1.49 -9.70
C CYS A 238 -0.49 -3.00 -9.67
N VAL A 239 0.63 -3.42 -9.09
CA VAL A 239 0.95 -4.85 -8.92
C VAL A 239 -0.08 -5.53 -8.03
N HIS A 240 -0.52 -4.88 -6.95
CA HIS A 240 -1.54 -5.41 -6.05
C HIS A 240 -2.87 -5.62 -6.78
N LEU A 241 -3.30 -4.63 -7.56
CA LEU A 241 -4.48 -4.71 -8.42
C LEU A 241 -4.36 -5.84 -9.46
N LEU A 242 -3.22 -5.95 -10.14
CA LEU A 242 -2.96 -6.99 -11.12
C LEU A 242 -2.98 -8.39 -10.50
N ALA A 243 -2.41 -8.56 -9.31
CA ALA A 243 -2.41 -9.84 -8.61
C ALA A 243 -3.83 -10.37 -8.39
N TYR A 244 -4.79 -9.47 -8.14
CA TYR A 244 -6.19 -9.83 -8.00
C TYR A 244 -6.86 -10.23 -9.32
N VAL A 245 -6.55 -9.53 -10.41
CA VAL A 245 -7.02 -9.94 -11.75
C VAL A 245 -6.45 -11.31 -12.10
N LEU A 246 -5.15 -11.52 -11.90
CA LEU A 246 -4.50 -12.81 -12.17
C LEU A 246 -5.11 -13.93 -11.33
N ALA A 247 -5.37 -13.71 -10.04
CA ALA A 247 -6.02 -14.69 -9.19
C ALA A 247 -7.43 -15.05 -9.68
N GLY A 248 -8.24 -14.06 -10.06
CA GLY A 248 -9.58 -14.28 -10.62
C GLY A 248 -9.55 -14.99 -11.97
N THR A 249 -8.60 -14.64 -12.85
CA THR A 249 -8.39 -15.30 -14.13
C THR A 249 -7.96 -16.75 -13.95
N LEU A 250 -6.96 -17.01 -13.11
CA LEU A 250 -6.46 -18.36 -12.84
C LEU A 250 -7.56 -19.26 -12.31
N LEU A 251 -8.45 -18.73 -11.48
CA LEU A 251 -9.60 -19.52 -11.09
C LEU A 251 -10.50 -19.83 -12.28
N ARG A 252 -10.91 -18.81 -13.03
CA ARG A 252 -11.83 -18.96 -14.17
C ARG A 252 -11.32 -19.97 -15.20
N VAL A 253 -10.01 -20.01 -15.42
CA VAL A 253 -9.36 -20.93 -16.35
C VAL A 253 -9.27 -22.36 -15.79
N ARG A 254 -9.12 -22.54 -14.47
CA ARG A 254 -9.00 -23.87 -13.83
C ARG A 254 -10.34 -24.48 -13.36
N GLY A 255 -11.38 -23.64 -13.26
CA GLY A 255 -12.75 -24.03 -12.93
C GLY A 255 -13.65 -24.28 -14.15
N LEU A 256 -13.06 -24.21 -15.35
CA LEU A 256 -13.51 -24.85 -16.59
C LEU A 256 -12.70 -26.14 -16.77
#